data_AF-A0A8J7Y1Z9-F1
#
_entry.id   AF-A0A8J7Y1Z9-F1
#
_cell.length_a   1.000
_cell.length_b   1.000
_cell.length_c   1.000
_cell.angle_alpha   90.00
_cell.angle_beta   90.00
_cell.angle_gamma   90.00
#
_symmetry.space_group_name_H-M   'P 1'
#
loop_
_entity.id
_entity.type
_entity.pdbx_description
1 polymer ?
#
loop_
_entity_poly.entity_id
_entity_poly.type
_entity_poly.pdbx_seq_one_letter_code
_entity_poly.pdbx_strand_id
1 'polypeptide(L)'
;MNQRTVTVRGESVEQLSAALYDELRRTDEEQNGSTMQLGGSLYGGSSQDDDAAIQRYEGDGFDVIVVERYYLRTNSDLQTTIIVEREAAERASVTIVAGGGATGLGPLSWGLGSESADTEAVVSVLTDVCDRLGLLIE
;
A
#
# COMPACT_ATOMS: atom_id res chain seq x y z
N MET A 1 8.96 -6.87 10.04
CA MET A 1 8.38 -7.32 8.77
C MET A 1 7.09 -8.06 9.08
N ASN A 2 5.97 -7.47 8.69
CA ASN A 2 4.63 -8.04 8.83
C ASN A 2 4.16 -8.54 7.45
N GLN A 3 3.54 -9.71 7.40
CA GLN A 3 3.00 -10.28 6.17
C GLN A 3 1.61 -10.83 6.43
N ARG A 4 0.69 -10.58 5.50
CA ARG A 4 -0.67 -11.13 5.50
C ARG A 4 -1.07 -11.52 4.09
N THR A 5 -1.65 -12.70 3.95
CA THR A 5 -2.20 -13.19 2.68
C THR A 5 -3.68 -13.46 2.84
N VAL A 6 -4.48 -13.03 1.87
CA VAL A 6 -5.92 -13.28 1.80
C VAL A 6 -6.28 -13.83 0.42
N THR A 7 -7.32 -14.65 0.36
CA THR A 7 -7.85 -15.13 -0.93
C THR A 7 -9.07 -14.31 -1.30
N VAL A 8 -9.14 -13.89 -2.57
CA VAL A 8 -10.26 -13.13 -3.13
C VAL A 8 -10.92 -13.92 -4.25
N ARG A 9 -12.26 -13.94 -4.27
CA ARG A 9 -13.05 -14.62 -5.31
C ARG A 9 -14.16 -13.77 -5.90
N GLY A 10 -14.43 -13.96 -7.19
CA GLY A 10 -15.57 -13.38 -7.89
C GLY A 10 -15.28 -13.06 -9.36
N GLU A 11 -16.33 -12.68 -10.10
CA GLU A 11 -16.25 -12.43 -11.55
C GLU A 11 -15.38 -11.21 -11.90
N SER A 12 -15.27 -10.24 -10.99
CA SER A 12 -14.53 -8.98 -11.18
C SER A 12 -13.07 -9.04 -10.72
N VAL A 13 -12.51 -10.23 -10.45
CA VAL A 13 -11.13 -10.38 -9.93
C VAL A 13 -10.09 -9.73 -10.84
N GLU A 14 -10.34 -9.67 -12.16
CA GLU A 14 -9.43 -9.03 -13.09
C GLU A 14 -9.28 -7.51 -12.89
N GLN A 15 -10.25 -6.87 -12.24
CA GLN A 15 -10.27 -5.43 -11.97
C GLN A 15 -9.67 -5.09 -10.60
N LEU A 16 -9.40 -6.10 -9.77
CA LEU A 16 -9.00 -5.95 -8.37
C LEU A 16 -7.74 -5.10 -8.21
N SER A 17 -6.68 -5.40 -8.96
CA SER A 17 -5.39 -4.72 -8.83
C SER A 17 -5.46 -3.25 -9.26
N ALA A 18 -6.14 -2.95 -10.37
CA ALA A 18 -6.36 -1.59 -10.84
C ALA A 18 -7.21 -0.78 -9.84
N ALA A 19 -8.34 -1.33 -9.38
CA ALA A 19 -9.21 -0.66 -8.42
C ALA A 19 -8.53 -0.44 -7.07
N LEU A 20 -7.71 -1.39 -6.61
CA LEU A 20 -6.93 -1.26 -5.39
C LEU A 20 -5.87 -0.16 -5.51
N TYR A 21 -5.16 -0.10 -6.64
CA TYR A 21 -4.19 0.96 -6.91
C TYR A 21 -4.84 2.35 -6.90
N ASP A 22 -5.96 2.51 -7.61
CA ASP A 22 -6.68 3.78 -7.67
C ASP A 22 -7.17 4.23 -6.28
N GLU A 23 -7.66 3.29 -5.47
CA GLU A 23 -8.14 3.60 -4.13
C GLU A 23 -7.01 3.97 -3.16
N LEU A 24 -5.88 3.26 -3.22
CA LEU A 24 -4.70 3.58 -2.42
C LEU A 24 -4.18 4.98 -2.78
N ARG A 25 -4.13 5.30 -4.08
CA ARG A 25 -3.72 6.62 -4.56
C ARG A 25 -4.67 7.72 -4.08
N ARG A 26 -5.99 7.51 -4.20
CA ARG A 26 -7.01 8.43 -3.70
C ARG A 26 -6.87 8.70 -2.20
N THR A 27 -6.64 7.65 -1.41
CA THR A 27 -6.47 7.74 0.04
C THR A 27 -5.22 8.53 0.41
N ASP A 28 -4.12 8.37 -0.34
CA ASP A 28 -2.88 9.12 -0.13
C ASP A 28 -3.05 10.62 -0.44
N GLU A 29 -3.73 10.95 -1.55
CA GLU A 29 -4.03 12.33 -1.94
C GLU A 29 -4.89 13.05 -0.87
N GLU A 30 -5.88 12.36 -0.29
CA GLU A 30 -6.72 12.90 0.79
C GLU A 30 -5.91 13.16 2.09
N GLN A 31 -4.99 12.26 2.46
CA GLN A 31 -4.15 12.41 3.65
C GLN A 31 -3.09 13.52 3.48
N ASN A 32 -2.41 13.58 2.33
CA ASN A 32 -1.44 14.61 2.02
C ASN A 32 -2.08 16.00 1.84
N GLY A 33 -3.30 16.06 1.29
CA GLY A 33 -4.10 17.29 1.22
C GLY A 33 -4.46 17.86 2.60
N SER A 34 -4.66 17.01 3.62
CA SER A 34 -4.92 17.43 5.00
C SER A 34 -3.68 17.94 5.75
N THR A 35 -2.49 17.49 5.34
CA THR A 35 -1.20 17.78 6.01
C THR A 35 -0.56 19.08 5.52
N MET A 36 -1.03 19.65 4.40
CA MET A 36 -0.49 20.90 3.82
C MET A 36 -0.65 22.16 4.70
N GLN A 37 -1.33 22.10 5.86
CA GLN A 37 -1.55 23.30 6.68
C GLN A 37 -0.78 23.38 8.00
N LEU A 38 0.15 22.46 8.31
CA LEU A 38 0.91 22.55 9.56
C LEU A 38 2.37 22.12 9.38
N GLY A 39 3.20 23.04 8.90
CA GLY A 39 4.65 22.99 9.10
C GLY A 39 5.45 22.88 7.82
N GLY A 40 5.82 24.05 7.26
CA GLY A 40 6.97 24.12 6.36
C GLY A 40 8.20 23.57 7.07
N SER A 41 8.73 22.45 6.59
CA SER A 41 10.02 21.94 7.02
C SER A 41 11.10 22.90 6.53
N LEU A 42 11.93 23.37 7.46
CA LEU A 42 13.06 24.29 7.28
C LEU A 42 14.32 23.60 6.69
N TYR A 43 14.21 22.39 6.17
CA TYR A 43 15.31 21.69 5.50
C TYR A 43 15.03 21.61 4.00
N GLY A 44 15.83 22.37 3.26
CA GLY A 44 15.66 22.59 1.82
C GLY A 44 15.88 21.35 0.97
N GLY A 45 15.00 21.19 -0.01
CA GLY A 45 15.36 21.18 -1.43
C GLY A 45 16.20 20.02 -1.96
N SER A 46 15.51 19.05 -2.55
CA SER A 46 15.90 18.51 -3.86
C SER A 46 14.66 18.42 -4.74
N SER A 47 14.55 19.34 -5.69
CA SER A 47 13.65 19.23 -6.83
C SER A 47 14.22 18.22 -7.81
N GLN A 48 13.61 17.04 -7.97
CA GLN A 48 13.66 16.24 -9.20
C GLN A 48 12.78 14.99 -9.09
N ASP A 49 11.82 14.90 -10.03
CA ASP A 49 11.06 13.73 -10.50
C ASP A 49 10.15 12.99 -9.51
N ASP A 50 8.83 13.15 -9.73
CA ASP A 50 7.82 12.10 -9.96
C ASP A 50 8.01 10.66 -9.37
N ASP A 51 8.63 10.50 -8.21
CA ASP A 51 8.49 9.25 -7.44
C ASP A 51 7.11 9.27 -6.77
N ALA A 52 6.10 8.81 -7.51
CA ALA A 52 4.80 8.56 -6.92
C ALA A 52 5.00 7.63 -5.72
N ALA A 53 4.58 8.08 -4.53
CA ALA A 53 4.59 7.30 -3.30
C ALA A 53 3.90 5.92 -3.45
N ILE A 54 3.11 5.75 -4.52
CA ILE A 54 2.45 4.51 -4.87
C ILE A 54 2.74 4.17 -6.34
N GLN A 55 3.36 3.02 -6.55
CA GLN A 55 3.73 2.51 -7.87
C GLN A 55 3.04 1.16 -8.13
N ARG A 56 2.66 0.89 -9.38
CA ARG A 56 2.09 -0.39 -9.81
C ARG A 56 2.90 -0.97 -10.96
N TYR A 57 3.18 -2.25 -10.87
CA TYR A 57 3.90 -3.06 -11.84
C TYR A 57 2.99 -4.20 -12.28
N GLU A 58 2.69 -4.25 -13.57
CA GLU A 58 1.87 -5.30 -14.16
C GLU A 58 2.74 -6.45 -14.67
N GLY A 59 2.32 -7.68 -14.42
CA GLY A 59 2.98 -8.91 -14.83
C GLY A 59 2.01 -9.91 -15.44
N ASP A 60 2.54 -10.97 -16.05
CA ASP A 60 1.71 -12.05 -16.60
C ASP A 60 1.19 -12.94 -15.46
N GLY A 61 -0.09 -12.73 -15.09
CA GLY A 61 -0.75 -13.47 -14.02
C GLY A 61 -0.50 -12.93 -12.61
N PHE A 62 0.25 -11.83 -12.45
CA PHE A 62 0.43 -11.16 -11.16
C PHE A 62 0.65 -9.66 -11.34
N ASP A 63 0.19 -8.87 -10.37
CA ASP A 63 0.44 -7.43 -10.29
C ASP A 63 1.07 -7.09 -8.94
N VAL A 64 1.99 -6.13 -8.91
CA VAL A 64 2.65 -5.66 -7.69
C VAL A 64 2.38 -4.17 -7.50
N ILE A 65 1.87 -3.79 -6.33
CA ILE A 65 1.69 -2.40 -5.92
C ILE A 65 2.66 -2.13 -4.76
N VAL A 66 3.52 -1.12 -4.92
CA VAL A 66 4.47 -0.70 -3.89
C VAL A 66 4.00 0.65 -3.36
N VAL A 67 3.82 0.73 -2.05
CA VAL A 67 3.42 1.93 -1.32
C VAL A 67 4.56 2.33 -0.40
N GLU A 68 5.08 3.54 -0.52
CA GLU A 68 6.06 4.12 0.41
C GLU A 68 5.43 5.27 1.17
N ARG A 69 5.52 5.20 2.51
CA ARG A 69 4.97 6.23 3.41
C ARG A 69 6.02 6.69 4.40
N TYR A 70 6.15 8.00 4.52
CA TYR A 70 7.03 8.63 5.49
C TYR A 70 6.35 8.78 6.86
N TYR A 71 6.92 8.17 7.89
CA TYR A 71 6.42 8.27 9.27
C TYR A 71 7.21 9.31 10.06
N LEU A 72 6.65 10.52 10.17
CA LEU A 72 7.22 11.65 10.92
C LEU A 72 7.65 11.31 12.36
N ARG A 73 6.86 10.48 13.06
CA ARG A 73 7.12 10.13 14.48
C ARG A 73 8.42 9.35 14.66
N THR A 74 8.81 8.56 13.67
CA THR A 74 10.01 7.72 13.67
C THR A 74 11.09 8.20 12.71
N ASN A 75 10.83 9.27 11.93
CA ASN A 75 11.73 9.82 10.92
C ASN A 75 12.26 8.71 9.99
N SER A 76 11.34 7.90 9.46
CA SER A 76 11.66 6.71 8.65
C SER A 76 10.56 6.45 7.64
N ASP A 77 10.95 5.88 6.50
CA ASP A 77 10.02 5.35 5.50
C ASP A 77 9.61 3.92 5.86
N LEU A 78 8.32 3.63 5.72
CA LEU A 78 7.76 2.27 5.73
C LEU A 78 7.31 1.97 4.30
N GLN A 79 7.72 0.81 3.79
CA GLN A 79 7.27 0.30 2.51
C GLN A 79 6.27 -0.83 2.74
N THR A 80 5.18 -0.79 1.99
CA THR A 80 4.18 -1.85 1.92
C THR A 80 4.05 -2.33 0.49
N THR A 81 4.37 -3.58 0.27
CA THR A 81 4.31 -4.27 -1.02
C THR A 81 3.09 -5.16 -1.05
N ILE A 82 2.22 -4.96 -2.04
CA ILE A 82 1.00 -5.72 -2.24
C ILE A 82 1.15 -6.50 -3.54
N ILE A 83 1.05 -7.81 -3.47
CA ILE A 83 1.19 -8.72 -4.59
C ILE A 83 -0.20 -9.33 -4.83
N VAL A 84 -0.75 -9.15 -6.01
CA VAL A 84 -2.02 -9.74 -6.44
C VAL A 84 -1.70 -10.81 -7.48
N GLU A 85 -1.84 -12.09 -7.12
CA GLU A 85 -1.57 -13.21 -8.01
C GLU A 85 -2.90 -13.82 -8.48
N ARG A 86 -3.11 -13.89 -9.79
CA ARG A 86 -4.31 -14.47 -10.39
C ARG A 86 -4.15 -15.97 -10.51
N GLU A 87 -4.80 -16.72 -9.63
CA GLU A 87 -4.76 -18.19 -9.62
C GLU A 87 -5.71 -18.80 -10.65
N ALA A 88 -6.85 -18.13 -10.92
CA ALA A 88 -7.84 -18.52 -11.92
C ALA A 88 -8.66 -17.30 -12.37
N ALA A 89 -9.59 -17.49 -13.32
CA ALA A 89 -10.43 -16.40 -13.84
C ALA A 89 -11.21 -15.64 -12.75
N GLU A 90 -11.69 -16.35 -11.73
CA GLU A 90 -12.52 -15.80 -10.64
C GLU A 90 -11.83 -15.89 -9.28
N ARG A 91 -10.49 -16.06 -9.24
CA ARG A 91 -9.75 -16.27 -7.99
C ARG A 91 -8.37 -15.63 -8.05
N ALA A 92 -8.05 -14.87 -7.02
CA ALA A 92 -6.73 -14.31 -6.81
C ALA A 92 -6.29 -14.47 -5.35
N SER A 93 -4.98 -14.55 -5.12
CA SER A 93 -4.38 -14.35 -3.80
C SER A 93 -3.81 -12.95 -3.71
N VAL A 94 -3.99 -12.30 -2.56
CA VAL A 94 -3.43 -10.99 -2.28
C VAL A 94 -2.49 -11.11 -1.09
N THR A 95 -1.21 -10.87 -1.30
CA THR A 95 -0.18 -10.89 -0.27
C THR A 95 0.29 -9.47 0.01
N ILE A 96 0.14 -9.03 1.25
CA ILE A 96 0.56 -7.72 1.74
C ILE A 96 1.79 -7.94 2.63
N VAL A 97 2.87 -7.24 2.33
CA VAL A 97 4.13 -7.29 3.07
C VAL A 97 4.51 -5.87 3.48
N ALA A 98 4.51 -5.58 4.78
CA ALA A 98 4.94 -4.30 5.32
C ALA A 98 6.31 -4.45 6.01
N GLY A 99 7.25 -3.57 5.68
CA GLY A 99 8.58 -3.54 6.29
C GLY A 99 9.44 -2.35 5.86
N GLY A 100 10.65 -2.30 6.42
CA GLY A 100 11.76 -1.38 6.06
C GLY A 100 11.63 -0.67 4.72
N GLY A 101 11.32 0.63 4.72
CA GLY A 101 11.39 1.47 3.52
C GLY A 101 12.83 1.81 3.11
N ALA A 102 12.96 2.64 2.07
CA ALA A 102 14.24 2.99 1.43
C ALA A 102 15.33 3.52 2.39
N THR A 103 14.97 4.09 3.54
CA THR A 103 15.90 4.60 4.56
C THR A 103 16.59 3.53 5.42
N GLY A 104 16.26 2.25 5.26
CA GLY A 104 16.95 1.13 5.90
C GLY A 104 16.62 0.91 7.38
N LEU A 105 17.05 -0.26 7.89
CA LEU A 105 16.89 -0.73 9.27
C LEU A 105 17.78 0.07 10.25
N GLY A 106 17.54 1.37 10.38
CA GLY A 106 18.17 2.18 11.42
C GLY A 106 17.88 1.60 12.82
N PRO A 107 18.79 1.75 13.80
CA PRO A 107 18.68 1.16 15.15
C PRO A 107 17.52 1.70 16.00
N LEU A 108 16.69 2.59 15.43
CA LEU A 108 15.43 3.00 16.02
C LEU A 108 14.43 1.88 15.76
N SER A 109 14.25 1.05 16.79
CA SER A 109 13.22 0.02 16.85
C SER A 109 11.92 0.54 16.23
N TRP A 110 11.57 -0.03 15.08
CA TRP A 110 10.20 -0.07 14.57
C TRP A 110 9.30 -0.27 15.77
N GLY A 111 8.45 0.72 16.07
CA GLY A 111 7.46 0.52 17.12
C GLY A 111 6.69 -0.73 16.75
N LEU A 112 6.72 -1.75 17.62
CA LEU A 112 5.88 -2.95 17.53
C LEU A 112 4.43 -2.48 17.35
N GLY A 113 3.95 -2.37 16.11
CA GLY A 113 2.64 -1.79 15.80
C GLY A 113 2.54 -0.98 14.51
N SER A 114 3.59 -0.29 14.04
CA SER A 114 3.48 0.52 12.81
C SER A 114 3.26 -0.31 11.55
N GLU A 115 4.02 -1.40 11.39
CA GLU A 115 3.85 -2.34 10.26
C GLU A 115 2.47 -3.01 10.30
N SER A 116 1.98 -3.38 11.48
CA SER A 116 0.67 -3.99 11.65
C SER A 116 -0.45 -3.00 11.39
N ALA A 117 -0.34 -1.75 11.87
CA ALA A 117 -1.33 -0.72 11.61
C ALA A 117 -1.44 -0.38 10.11
N ASP A 118 -0.31 -0.32 9.40
CA ASP A 118 -0.33 -0.08 7.95
C ASP A 118 -0.90 -1.29 7.20
N THR A 119 -0.53 -2.51 7.60
CA THR A 119 -1.12 -3.73 7.04
C THR A 119 -2.63 -3.77 7.25
N GLU A 120 -3.14 -3.46 8.44
CA GLU A 120 -4.60 -3.39 8.69
C GLU A 120 -5.27 -2.27 7.89
N ALA A 121 -4.62 -1.12 7.70
CA ALA A 121 -5.14 -0.05 6.85
C ALA A 121 -5.26 -0.50 5.39
N VAL A 122 -4.25 -1.17 4.85
CA VAL A 122 -4.28 -1.73 3.49
C VAL A 122 -5.34 -2.83 3.37
N VAL A 123 -5.49 -3.69 4.38
CA VAL A 123 -6.57 -4.70 4.41
C VAL A 123 -7.95 -4.05 4.43
N SER A 124 -8.13 -2.94 5.15
CA SER A 124 -9.39 -2.19 5.13
C SER A 124 -9.70 -1.66 3.74
N VAL A 125 -8.72 -1.03 3.07
CA VAL A 125 -8.87 -0.55 1.70
C VAL A 125 -9.17 -1.70 0.73
N LEU A 126 -8.48 -2.83 0.87
CA LEU A 126 -8.75 -4.03 0.08
C LEU A 126 -10.18 -4.53 0.29
N THR A 127 -10.67 -4.53 1.52
CA THR A 127 -12.04 -4.93 1.85
C THR A 127 -13.06 -4.02 1.17
N ASP A 128 -12.87 -2.70 1.27
CA ASP A 128 -13.76 -1.72 0.63
C ASP A 128 -13.76 -1.85 -0.91
N VAL A 129 -12.60 -2.13 -1.51
CA VAL A 129 -12.48 -2.40 -2.96
C VAL A 129 -13.21 -3.69 -3.32
N CYS A 130 -13.00 -4.77 -2.58
CA CYS A 130 -13.69 -6.04 -2.80
C CYS A 130 -15.21 -5.88 -2.70
N ASP A 131 -15.71 -5.19 -1.67
CA ASP A 131 -17.14 -4.94 -1.47
C ASP A 131 -17.75 -4.17 -2.65
N ARG A 132 -17.06 -3.15 -3.17
CA ARG A 132 -17.51 -2.38 -4.34
C ARG A 132 -17.52 -3.22 -5.63
N LEU A 133 -16.57 -4.13 -5.78
CA LEU A 133 -16.46 -5.02 -6.93
C LEU A 133 -17.34 -6.28 -6.82
N GLY A 134 -18.00 -6.50 -5.68
CA GLY A 134 -18.78 -7.70 -5.40
C GLY A 134 -17.92 -8.96 -5.20
N LEU A 135 -16.70 -8.80 -4.72
CA LEU A 135 -15.74 -9.88 -4.47
C LEU A 135 -15.83 -10.36 -3.02
N LEU A 136 -15.56 -11.65 -2.80
CA LEU A 136 -15.55 -12.29 -1.48
C LEU A 136 -14.11 -12.48 -1.01
N ILE A 137 -13.83 -12.09 0.23
CA ILE A 137 -12.55 -12.34 0.91
C ILE A 137 -12.69 -13.57 1.81
N GLU A 138 -11.75 -14.51 1.68
CA GLU A 138 -11.61 -15.73 2.52
C GLU A 138 -10.41 -15.65 3.47
#